data_AF-A0A535BAP3-F1
#
_entry.id   AF-A0A535BAP3-F1
#
_cell.length_a   1.000
_cell.length_b   1.000
_cell.length_c   1.000
_cell.angle_alpha   90.00
_cell.angle_beta   90.00
_cell.angle_gamma   90.00
#
_symmetry.space_group_name_H-M   'P 1'
#
loop_
_entity.id
_entity.type
_entity.pdbx_description
1 polymer ?
#
loop_
_entity_poly.entity_id
_entity_poly.type
_entity_poly.pdbx_seq_one_letter_code
_entity_poly.pdbx_strand_id
1 'polypeptide(L)'
;MGTDTLEVMTHNNVDVAFAYERCCGMPLWHNGDMDAAIAAARQNVTSLLRFVEENRTIVVTNPTCSQMIRVEYPRLLGTDEAKRLAGHTMDPMEFLARLAAEGKLKKDFQT
;
A
#
# COMPACT_ATOMS: atom_id res chain seq x y z
N MET A 1 2.93 3.80 14.37
CA MET A 1 4.08 4.61 13.94
C MET A 1 4.16 4.58 12.42
N GLY A 2 4.49 5.72 11.82
CA GLY A 2 4.20 6.09 10.43
C GLY A 2 3.87 7.60 10.28
N THR A 3 4.00 8.34 11.38
CA THR A 3 3.74 9.79 11.51
C THR A 3 4.64 10.61 10.61
N ASP A 4 5.91 10.25 10.49
CA ASP A 4 6.87 10.97 9.65
C ASP A 4 6.43 10.93 8.17
N THR A 5 5.88 9.80 7.71
CA THR A 5 5.29 9.71 6.38
C THR A 5 4.07 10.62 6.25
N LEU A 6 3.20 10.69 7.27
CA LEU A 6 2.05 11.59 7.25
C LEU A 6 2.47 13.07 7.21
N GLU A 7 3.48 13.46 7.95
CA GLU A 7 4.02 14.82 7.96
C GLU A 7 4.58 15.21 6.58
N VAL A 8 5.37 14.33 5.96
CA VAL A 8 5.91 14.56 4.61
C VAL A 8 4.79 14.64 3.56
N MET A 9 3.79 13.75 3.64
CA MET A 9 2.64 13.77 2.72
C MET A 9 1.82 15.06 2.90
N THR A 10 1.56 15.46 4.15
CA THR A 10 0.85 16.71 4.49
C THR A 10 1.61 17.93 3.99
N HIS A 11 2.94 17.98 4.19
CA HIS A 11 3.79 19.04 3.64
C HIS A 11 3.63 19.15 2.13
N ASN A 12 3.52 18.02 1.42
CA ASN A 12 3.32 17.98 -0.03
C ASN A 12 1.87 18.20 -0.48
N ASN A 13 0.97 18.67 0.40
CA ASN A 13 -0.46 18.87 0.14
C ASN A 13 -1.19 17.61 -0.35
N VAL A 14 -0.77 16.43 0.14
CA VAL A 14 -1.38 15.15 -0.21
C VAL A 14 -2.50 14.83 0.78
N ASP A 15 -3.70 14.56 0.28
CA ASP A 15 -4.81 14.03 1.09
C ASP A 15 -4.54 12.56 1.45
N VAL A 16 -4.52 12.26 2.75
CA VAL A 16 -4.19 10.93 3.27
C VAL A 16 -5.36 10.35 4.05
N ALA A 17 -5.69 9.10 3.75
CA ALA A 17 -6.68 8.31 4.48
C ALA A 17 -6.06 6.98 4.95
N PHE A 18 -6.47 6.51 6.13
CA PHE A 18 -6.07 5.20 6.63
C PHE A 18 -6.94 4.10 6.01
N ALA A 19 -6.29 3.14 5.34
CA ALA A 19 -7.00 2.23 4.46
C ALA A 19 -7.51 0.95 5.15
N TYR A 20 -6.75 0.37 6.09
CA TYR A 20 -7.13 -0.84 6.82
C TYR A 20 -6.33 -1.01 8.12
N GLU A 21 -6.93 -1.71 9.09
CA GLU A 21 -6.39 -1.88 10.46
C GLU A 21 -5.74 -3.25 10.70
N ARG A 22 -5.81 -4.17 9.73
CA ARG A 22 -5.35 -5.56 9.88
C ARG A 22 -3.89 -5.73 9.45
N CYS A 23 -3.27 -6.84 9.85
CA CYS A 23 -1.98 -7.26 9.30
C CYS A 23 -2.11 -7.63 7.81
N CYS A 24 -1.05 -7.44 7.03
CA CYS A 24 -0.99 -7.84 5.62
C CYS A 24 -1.03 -9.36 5.40
N GLY A 25 -0.85 -10.17 6.44
CA GLY A 25 -0.87 -11.63 6.37
C GLY A 25 0.50 -12.28 6.11
N MET A 26 1.58 -11.50 6.01
CA MET A 26 2.93 -12.05 5.80
C MET A 26 3.34 -13.09 6.87
N PRO A 27 3.08 -12.91 8.17
CA PRO A 27 3.46 -13.93 9.17
C PRO A 27 2.79 -15.29 8.93
N LEU A 28 1.53 -15.29 8.47
CA LEU A 28 0.80 -16.51 8.14
C LEU A 28 1.46 -17.21 6.95
N TRP A 29 1.78 -16.43 5.91
CA TRP A 29 2.46 -16.93 4.71
C TRP A 29 3.84 -17.51 5.03
N HIS A 30 4.67 -16.81 5.82
CA HIS A 30 5.99 -17.30 6.23
C HIS A 30 5.94 -18.60 7.05
N ASN A 31 4.89 -18.77 7.87
CA ASN A 31 4.71 -19.97 8.69
C ASN A 31 4.06 -21.13 7.93
N GLY A 32 3.71 -20.94 6.65
CA GLY A 32 3.07 -21.96 5.82
C GLY A 32 1.57 -22.14 6.07
N ASP A 33 0.93 -21.26 6.85
CA ASP A 33 -0.53 -21.26 7.02
C ASP A 33 -1.19 -20.57 5.83
N MET A 34 -1.24 -21.30 4.71
CA MET A 34 -1.66 -20.77 3.42
C MET A 34 -3.15 -20.45 3.38
N ASP A 35 -3.99 -21.25 4.04
CA ASP A 35 -5.43 -21.01 4.08
C ASP A 35 -5.75 -19.71 4.82
N ALA A 36 -5.12 -19.47 5.97
CA ALA A 36 -5.25 -18.21 6.69
C ALA A 36 -4.65 -17.04 5.91
N ALA A 37 -3.50 -17.22 5.25
CA ALA A 37 -2.89 -16.19 4.41
C ALA A 37 -3.79 -15.79 3.22
N ILE A 38 -4.42 -16.75 2.56
CA ILE A 38 -5.37 -16.52 1.47
C ILE A 38 -6.62 -15.79 1.98
N ALA A 39 -7.16 -16.21 3.13
CA ALA A 39 -8.32 -15.55 3.73
C ALA A 39 -8.00 -14.08 4.09
N ALA A 40 -6.84 -13.82 4.70
CA ALA A 40 -6.37 -12.47 5.00
C ALA A 40 -6.17 -11.63 3.73
N ALA A 41 -5.55 -12.21 2.70
CA ALA A 41 -5.36 -11.54 1.41
C ALA A 41 -6.69 -11.13 0.77
N ARG A 42 -7.70 -12.03 0.74
CA ARG A 42 -9.03 -11.71 0.20
C ARG A 42 -9.67 -10.54 0.93
N GLN A 43 -9.66 -10.57 2.26
CA GLN A 43 -10.24 -9.51 3.08
C GLN A 43 -9.53 -8.16 2.88
N ASN A 44 -8.20 -8.18 2.77
CA ASN A 44 -7.42 -6.96 2.56
C ASN A 44 -7.62 -6.41 1.14
N VAL A 45 -7.69 -7.27 0.12
CA VAL A 45 -8.02 -6.85 -1.25
C VAL A 45 -9.38 -6.17 -1.31
N THR A 46 -10.41 -6.75 -0.70
CA THR A 46 -11.75 -6.13 -0.65
C THR A 46 -11.72 -4.77 0.05
N SER A 47 -11.02 -4.64 1.18
CA SER A 47 -10.92 -3.38 1.91
C SER A 47 -10.10 -2.31 1.20
N LEU A 48 -9.10 -2.70 0.40
CA LEU A 48 -8.19 -1.75 -0.26
C LEU A 48 -8.71 -1.31 -1.62
N LEU A 49 -9.45 -2.16 -2.33
CA LEU A 49 -9.95 -1.83 -3.67
C LEU A 49 -10.89 -0.65 -3.71
N ARG A 50 -11.68 -0.40 -2.64
CA ARG A 50 -12.53 0.79 -2.55
C ARG A 50 -11.75 2.09 -2.77
N PHE A 51 -10.53 2.18 -2.24
CA PHE A 51 -9.67 3.36 -2.42
C PHE A 51 -9.11 3.44 -3.84
N VAL A 52 -8.77 2.29 -4.44
CA VAL A 52 -8.33 2.22 -5.84
C VAL A 52 -9.46 2.67 -6.78
N GLU A 53 -10.71 2.35 -6.47
CA GLU A 53 -11.90 2.80 -7.21
C GLU A 53 -12.17 4.29 -7.06
N GLU A 54 -11.80 4.88 -5.92
CA GLU A 54 -11.79 6.34 -5.69
C GLU A 54 -10.59 7.06 -6.35
N ASN A 55 -9.84 6.38 -7.23
CA ASN A 55 -8.61 6.89 -7.85
C ASN A 55 -7.50 7.26 -6.85
N ARG A 56 -7.45 6.60 -5.68
CA ARG A 56 -6.38 6.79 -4.70
C ARG A 56 -5.27 5.78 -4.92
N THR A 57 -4.04 6.22 -4.61
CA THR A 57 -2.85 5.37 -4.59
C THR A 57 -2.70 4.75 -3.21
N ILE A 58 -2.41 3.44 -3.15
CA ILE A 58 -2.10 2.77 -1.89
C ILE A 58 -0.61 2.95 -1.59
N VAL A 59 -0.30 3.70 -0.54
CA VAL A 59 1.09 3.90 -0.08
C VAL A 59 1.38 3.00 1.11
N VAL A 60 2.41 2.16 1.01
CA VAL A 60 2.77 1.18 2.04
C VAL A 60 4.16 1.49 2.57
N THR A 61 4.24 1.85 3.86
CA THR A 61 5.49 2.27 4.51
C THR A 61 6.40 1.12 4.91
N ASN A 62 5.87 -0.10 5.01
CA ASN A 62 6.63 -1.28 5.40
C ASN A 62 6.98 -2.13 4.16
N PRO A 63 8.27 -2.42 3.88
CA PRO A 63 8.68 -3.19 2.70
C PRO A 63 8.05 -4.58 2.62
N THR A 64 7.93 -5.27 3.75
CA THR A 64 7.33 -6.60 3.83
C THR A 64 5.84 -6.57 3.46
N CYS A 65 5.08 -5.59 3.96
CA CYS A 65 3.70 -5.38 3.54
C CYS A 65 3.59 -5.00 2.06
N SER A 66 4.52 -4.18 1.56
CA SER A 66 4.57 -3.78 0.15
C SER A 66 4.76 -5.01 -0.74
N GLN A 67 5.72 -5.88 -0.41
CA GLN A 67 5.93 -7.15 -1.13
C GLN A 67 4.70 -8.06 -1.05
N MET A 68 4.09 -8.21 0.13
CA MET A 68 2.91 -9.05 0.30
C MET A 68 1.77 -8.62 -0.64
N ILE A 69 1.51 -7.31 -0.72
CA ILE A 69 0.42 -6.77 -1.53
C ILE A 69 0.78 -6.79 -3.03
N ARG A 70 2.01 -6.38 -3.40
CA ARG A 70 2.41 -6.22 -4.80
C ARG A 70 2.74 -7.55 -5.49
N VAL A 71 3.23 -8.53 -4.74
CA VAL A 71 3.74 -9.79 -5.29
C VAL A 71 2.90 -10.98 -4.85
N GLU A 72 2.70 -11.14 -3.54
CA GLU A 72 2.10 -12.38 -3.03
C GLU A 72 0.57 -12.41 -3.19
N TYR A 73 -0.15 -11.30 -3.00
CA TYR A 73 -1.60 -11.27 -3.21
C TYR A 73 -2.02 -11.68 -4.63
N PRO A 74 -1.41 -11.16 -5.71
CA PRO A 74 -1.67 -11.65 -7.07
C PRO A 74 -1.41 -13.14 -7.24
N ARG A 75 -0.35 -13.68 -6.63
CA ARG A 75 0.01 -15.11 -6.73
C ARG A 75 -0.93 -16.01 -5.94
N LEU A 76 -1.27 -15.62 -4.71
CA LEU A 76 -2.13 -16.37 -3.81
C LEU A 76 -3.58 -16.43 -4.30
N LEU A 77 -4.07 -15.31 -4.85
CA LEU A 77 -5.48 -15.19 -5.23
C LEU A 77 -5.73 -15.46 -6.70
N GLY A 78 -4.78 -15.15 -7.58
CA GLY A 78 -4.94 -15.27 -9.03
C GLY A 78 -6.00 -14.34 -9.63
N THR A 79 -6.57 -13.42 -8.85
CA THR A 79 -7.68 -12.55 -9.24
C THR A 79 -7.20 -11.27 -9.92
N ASP A 80 -8.03 -10.67 -10.78
CA ASP A 80 -7.72 -9.40 -11.42
C ASP A 80 -7.80 -8.23 -10.43
N GLU A 81 -8.66 -8.36 -9.42
CA GLU A 81 -8.74 -7.51 -8.24
C GLU A 81 -7.39 -7.38 -7.53
N ALA A 82 -6.72 -8.50 -7.26
CA ALA A 82 -5.43 -8.51 -6.59
C ALA A 82 -4.33 -7.89 -7.46
N LYS A 83 -4.34 -8.17 -8.77
CA LYS A 83 -3.40 -7.57 -9.72
C LYS A 83 -3.61 -6.05 -9.84
N ARG A 84 -4.87 -5.59 -9.90
CA ARG A 84 -5.22 -4.17 -9.96
C ARG A 84 -4.76 -3.45 -8.71
N LEU A 85 -5.01 -4.02 -7.53
CA LEU A 85 -4.52 -3.47 -6.27
C LEU A 85 -2.98 -3.39 -6.25
N ALA A 86 -2.29 -4.47 -6.65
CA ALA A 86 -0.84 -4.50 -6.73
C ALA A 86 -0.28 -3.39 -7.64
N GLY A 87 -0.92 -3.13 -8.78
CA GLY A 87 -0.54 -2.05 -9.70
C GLY A 87 -0.79 -0.64 -9.17
N HIS A 88 -1.68 -0.46 -8.19
CA HIS A 88 -1.96 0.82 -7.53
C HIS A 88 -1.24 0.97 -6.17
N THR A 89 -0.37 0.02 -5.85
CA THR A 89 0.38 0.00 -4.60
C THR A 89 1.83 0.39 -4.82
N MET A 90 2.33 1.35 -4.05
CA MET A 90 3.71 1.81 -4.09
C MET A 90 4.22 2.15 -2.69
N ASP A 91 5.53 2.32 -2.55
CA ASP A 91 6.12 2.84 -1.31
C ASP A 91 6.15 4.39 -1.29
N PRO A 92 6.41 5.01 -0.13
CA PRO A 92 6.46 6.47 -0.03
C PRO A 92 7.52 7.11 -0.93
N MET A 93 8.65 6.45 -1.17
CA MET A 93 9.73 7.01 -1.99
C MET A 93 9.34 7.00 -3.47
N GLU A 94 8.73 5.92 -3.96
CA GLU A 94 8.14 5.84 -5.30
C GLU A 94 7.09 6.97 -5.49
N PHE A 95 6.26 7.21 -4.47
CA PHE A 95 5.26 8.28 -4.51
C PHE A 95 5.90 9.68 -4.57
N LEU A 96 6.90 9.96 -3.74
CA LEU A 96 7.61 11.25 -3.75
C LEU A 96 8.40 11.45 -5.06
N ALA A 97 8.99 10.39 -5.60
CA ALA A 97 9.66 10.43 -6.90
C ALA A 97 8.68 10.77 -8.03
N ARG A 98 7.45 10.23 -7.98
CA ARG A 98 6.38 10.62 -8.89
C ARG A 98 6.01 12.09 -8.75
N LEU A 99 5.82 12.61 -7.53
CA LEU A 99 5.59 14.05 -7.32
C LEU A 99 6.73 14.91 -7.86
N ALA A 100 7.99 14.45 -7.72
CA ALA A 100 9.15 15.16 -8.25
C ALA A 100 9.13 15.21 -9.78
N ALA A 101 8.83 14.07 -10.43
CA ALA A 101 8.69 13.99 -11.88
C ALA A 101 7.55 14.88 -12.41
N GLU A 102 6.48 15.04 -11.62
CA GLU A 102 5.36 15.94 -11.92
C GLU A 102 5.64 17.42 -11.56
N GLY A 103 6.81 17.74 -10.98
CA GLY A 103 7.16 19.10 -10.55
C GLY A 103 6.38 19.60 -9.33
N LYS A 104 5.72 18.71 -8.59
CA LYS A 104 4.84 19.02 -7.43
C LYS A 104 5.52 18.80 -6.08
N LEU A 105 6.66 18.12 -6.05
CA LEU A 105 7.38 17.84 -4.81
C LEU A 105 7.94 19.13 -4.20
N LYS A 106 7.54 19.42 -2.96
CA LYS A 106 8.15 20.45 -2.12
C LYS A 106 9.44 19.92 -1.51
N LYS A 107 10.56 20.65 -1.68
CA LYS A 107 11.92 20.20 -1.28
C LYS A 107 12.45 20.89 -0.03
N ASP A 108 11.63 21.71 0.60
CA ASP A 108 11.91 22.55 1.77
C ASP A 108 11.36 21.95 3.07
N PHE A 109 11.18 20.63 3.12
CA PHE A 109 10.70 19.94 4.31
C PHE A 109 11.70 20.11 5.48
N GLN A 110 11.20 20.44 6.66
CA GLN A 110 11.97 20.60 7.90
C GLN A 110 11.31 19.77 9.00
N THR A 111 12.14 19.08 9.79
CA THR A 111 11.74 18.24 10.94
C THR A 111 11.82 19.01 12.25
#